data_AF-A0A8H4V4T4-F1
#
_entry.id   AF-A0A8H4V4T4-F1
#
_cell.length_a   1.000
_cell.length_b   1.000
_cell.length_c   1.000
_cell.angle_alpha   90.00
_cell.angle_beta   90.00
_cell.angle_gamma   90.00
#
_symmetry.space_group_name_H-M   'P 1'
#
loop_
_entity.id
_entity.type
_entity.pdbx_description
1 polymer ?
#
loop_
_entity_poly.entity_id
_entity_poly.type
_entity_poly.pdbx_seq_one_letter_code
_entity_poly.pdbx_strand_id
1 'polypeptide(L)'
;MAPLRKTLTSQPKAAANKRHTVKCAPKRAPTQAAALQPPCRTDMILAMNDPYMQQIIDGTKTYEFRKYNMAGIQRIWFYRTAPHSAITHICPVNEAVTRKPCDQPLPKDGLGNKEYNQKDPDYEGYDYAYRINAVYEINAEGGQGITWAMMRDEHGMKIAPRGRVRVPESMIAQYSLEGQNKWEHTKAQMTTFVSCSMEQSMPIAYDLASHHALGGGRRTEVNVIIQPGTLCSLARRLLDEGQDVSVTCDLWDRARGEQITIDGAVYQKSLRDKGEFQKHLPGYVQIINELSSRYRVHHRIRMEEEFMSNPEIPDVLREIVIQRDFYAKVLAPERGSLAIRASCPECGLVDKYGTRNVCADDGSTVTFKCPSYGFFTCNTQIESNRFQFNCQLFNLVLGLFYERTPYNWIAICGNDYAGFWQEQLLWRFLSKPAIIVYTPLISDWSGSKISKSLYLQDTAYQYLRHSGQEYLLNYEVCRRENKDLGILWKEVEFW
;
A
#
# COMPACT_ATOMS: atom_id res chain seq x y z
N MET A 1 -43.20 -26.02 54.16
CA MET A 1 -42.25 -27.07 54.60
C MET A 1 -40.84 -26.55 54.42
N ALA A 2 -40.22 -26.06 55.50
CA ALA A 2 -38.75 -26.09 55.63
C ALA A 2 -38.40 -27.48 56.24
N PRO A 3 -37.14 -27.97 56.28
CA PRO A 3 -36.14 -27.23 57.03
C PRO A 3 -34.63 -27.45 56.71
N LEU A 4 -33.86 -26.48 57.23
CA LEU A 4 -32.51 -26.56 57.81
C LEU A 4 -31.30 -26.69 56.87
N ARG A 5 -30.21 -25.90 56.90
CA ARG A 5 -29.42 -25.14 57.92
C ARG A 5 -27.99 -25.72 57.87
N LYS A 6 -26.97 -24.90 57.61
CA LYS A 6 -25.93 -24.53 58.59
C LYS A 6 -24.76 -23.77 57.94
N THR A 7 -24.60 -22.53 58.38
CA THR A 7 -23.36 -21.76 58.53
C THR A 7 -22.51 -22.32 59.70
N LEU A 8 -21.18 -22.12 59.64
CA LEU A 8 -20.21 -21.94 60.76
C LEU A 8 -18.80 -21.71 60.13
N THR A 9 -18.26 -20.50 60.12
CA THR A 9 -17.30 -19.87 61.09
C THR A 9 -15.89 -20.49 61.20
N SER A 10 -14.91 -19.73 60.72
CA SER A 10 -13.63 -19.28 61.33
C SER A 10 -12.64 -20.25 62.03
N GLN A 11 -11.40 -20.20 61.48
CA GLN A 11 -10.05 -20.17 62.12
C GLN A 11 -9.49 -21.44 62.84
N PRO A 12 -8.18 -21.49 63.19
CA PRO A 12 -6.95 -21.29 62.39
C PRO A 12 -5.92 -22.43 62.63
N LYS A 13 -5.03 -22.76 61.69
CA LYS A 13 -3.85 -23.61 62.00
C LYS A 13 -2.57 -23.23 61.23
N ALA A 14 -1.68 -22.57 61.97
CA ALA A 14 -0.25 -22.82 62.13
C ALA A 14 0.62 -23.31 60.95
N ALA A 15 1.49 -22.39 60.52
CA ALA A 15 2.94 -22.50 60.43
C ALA A 15 3.60 -23.83 59.96
N ALA A 16 4.24 -23.78 58.80
CA ALA A 16 5.53 -24.44 58.57
C ALA A 16 6.40 -23.61 57.62
N ASN A 17 7.40 -22.96 58.21
CA ASN A 17 8.53 -22.30 57.58
C ASN A 17 9.29 -23.25 56.63
N LYS A 18 9.49 -22.85 55.37
CA LYS A 18 10.66 -23.28 54.59
C LYS A 18 11.32 -22.07 53.95
N ARG A 19 12.21 -21.45 54.73
CA ARG A 19 13.24 -20.53 54.23
C ARG A 19 14.19 -21.33 53.34
N HIS A 20 14.17 -21.09 52.04
CA HIS A 20 15.29 -21.44 51.19
C HIS A 20 16.42 -20.42 51.42
N THR A 21 17.43 -20.87 52.13
CA THR A 21 18.72 -20.21 52.29
C THR A 21 19.45 -20.20 50.95
N VAL A 22 19.49 -19.04 50.28
CA VAL A 22 20.43 -18.79 49.20
C VAL A 22 21.80 -18.60 49.83
N LYS A 23 22.68 -19.60 49.69
CA LYS A 23 24.09 -19.50 50.06
C LYS A 23 24.78 -18.55 49.09
N CYS A 24 25.21 -17.39 49.60
CA CYS A 24 26.17 -16.52 48.94
C CYS A 24 27.51 -17.25 48.76
N ALA A 25 27.94 -17.40 47.51
CA ALA A 25 29.30 -17.77 47.15
C ALA A 25 30.24 -16.54 47.29
N PRO A 26 31.54 -16.73 47.56
CA PRO A 26 32.43 -15.68 48.02
C PRO A 26 32.82 -14.68 46.92
N LYS A 27 32.94 -13.40 47.33
CA LYS A 27 33.49 -12.29 46.54
C LYS A 27 34.93 -12.61 46.10
N ARG A 28 35.17 -12.70 44.80
CA ARG A 28 36.51 -12.65 44.22
C ARG A 28 37.01 -11.20 44.18
N ALA A 29 38.26 -11.02 44.60
CA ALA A 29 39.03 -9.78 44.55
C ALA A 29 39.23 -9.27 43.11
N PRO A 30 39.46 -7.96 42.90
CA PRO A 30 39.47 -7.35 41.58
C PRO A 30 40.74 -7.75 40.82
N THR A 31 40.57 -8.44 39.69
CA THR A 31 41.66 -8.74 38.77
C THR A 31 41.85 -7.56 37.83
N GLN A 32 43.11 -7.16 37.68
CA GLN A 32 43.68 -6.05 36.94
C GLN A 32 42.94 -5.64 35.66
N ALA A 33 42.82 -4.33 35.49
CA ALA A 33 42.40 -3.66 34.27
C ALA A 33 43.23 -4.14 33.09
N ALA A 34 42.65 -5.04 32.28
CA ALA A 34 43.09 -5.26 30.92
C ALA A 34 42.85 -3.95 30.17
N ALA A 35 43.92 -3.40 29.60
CA ALA A 35 43.87 -2.26 28.69
C ALA A 35 42.73 -2.50 27.69
N LEU A 36 41.79 -1.54 27.62
CA LEU A 36 40.68 -1.53 26.69
C LEU A 36 41.23 -1.65 25.27
N GLN A 37 41.27 -2.88 24.75
CA GLN A 37 41.36 -3.07 23.32
C GLN A 37 40.16 -2.32 22.70
N PRO A 38 40.36 -1.56 21.61
CA PRO A 38 39.26 -0.93 20.91
C PRO A 38 38.20 -2.03 20.63
N PRO A 39 36.90 -1.75 20.85
CA PRO A 39 35.87 -2.77 20.71
C PRO A 39 36.03 -3.44 19.35
N CYS A 40 36.26 -4.76 19.39
CA CYS A 40 36.32 -5.60 18.19
C CYS A 40 35.06 -5.27 17.39
N ARG A 41 35.24 -4.77 16.17
CA ARG A 41 34.13 -4.30 15.36
C ARG A 41 33.15 -5.45 15.14
N THR A 42 31.86 -5.22 15.38
CA THR A 42 30.86 -6.30 15.44
C THR A 42 29.70 -6.11 14.46
N ASP A 43 29.19 -7.24 13.99
CA ASP A 43 27.98 -7.33 13.19
C ASP A 43 26.81 -7.81 14.06
N MET A 44 25.64 -7.18 13.92
CA MET A 44 24.44 -7.50 14.71
C MET A 44 23.27 -7.90 13.82
N ILE A 45 22.55 -8.94 14.21
CA ILE A 45 21.24 -9.29 13.68
C ILE A 45 20.18 -8.53 14.46
N LEU A 46 19.28 -7.86 13.73
CA LEU A 46 18.11 -7.20 14.29
C LEU A 46 16.84 -7.73 13.62
N ALA A 47 15.89 -8.18 14.45
CA ALA A 47 14.57 -8.53 13.97
C ALA A 47 13.80 -7.27 13.54
N MET A 48 13.17 -7.34 12.36
CA MET A 48 12.41 -6.26 11.75
C MET A 48 11.14 -6.84 11.09
N ASN A 49 10.04 -6.08 11.14
CA ASN A 49 8.87 -6.41 10.34
C ASN A 49 9.04 -5.86 8.92
N ASP A 50 8.22 -6.36 8.01
CA ASP A 50 8.38 -6.02 6.61
C ASP A 50 8.21 -4.52 6.28
N PRO A 51 7.18 -3.83 6.80
CA PRO A 51 6.98 -2.40 6.52
C PRO A 51 8.16 -1.51 6.94
N TYR A 52 8.83 -1.79 8.06
CA TYR A 52 10.01 -1.02 8.47
C TYR A 52 11.24 -1.33 7.61
N MET A 53 11.36 -2.57 7.13
CA MET A 53 12.44 -2.93 6.23
C MET A 53 12.28 -2.23 4.88
N GLN A 54 11.06 -2.15 4.34
CA GLN A 54 10.81 -1.47 3.07
C GLN A 54 11.17 0.02 3.13
N GLN A 55 10.91 0.69 4.26
CA GLN A 55 11.34 2.08 4.44
C GLN A 55 12.86 2.24 4.37
N ILE A 56 13.64 1.25 4.80
CA ILE A 56 15.11 1.24 4.68
C ILE A 56 15.51 0.99 3.23
N ILE A 57 14.91 0.01 2.56
CA ILE A 57 15.16 -0.34 1.15
C ILE A 57 14.87 0.86 0.23
N ASP A 58 13.77 1.57 0.46
CA ASP A 58 13.37 2.71 -0.35
C ASP A 58 14.15 3.99 0.00
N GLY A 59 15.00 3.94 1.03
CA GLY A 59 15.78 5.08 1.51
C GLY A 59 14.95 6.14 2.25
N THR A 60 13.66 5.86 2.49
CA THR A 60 12.76 6.74 3.26
C THR A 60 13.18 6.81 4.72
N LYS A 61 13.68 5.71 5.29
CA LYS A 61 14.24 5.63 6.64
C LYS A 61 15.77 5.58 6.55
N THR A 62 16.42 6.70 6.86
CA THR A 62 17.89 6.84 6.77
C THR A 62 18.63 6.49 8.06
N TYR A 63 17.92 6.36 9.18
CA TYR A 63 18.47 5.97 10.48
C TYR A 63 17.67 4.86 11.15
N GLU A 64 18.38 3.95 11.79
CA GLU A 64 17.81 2.94 12.70
C GLU A 64 17.91 3.42 14.14
N PHE A 65 16.78 3.46 14.84
CA PHE A 65 16.69 4.02 16.20
C PHE A 65 16.63 2.90 17.25
N ARG A 66 17.45 2.98 18.30
CA ARG A 66 17.49 1.97 19.37
C ARG A 66 17.54 2.59 20.76
N LYS A 67 17.00 1.85 21.71
CA LYS A 67 17.04 2.17 23.14
C LYS A 67 18.36 1.82 23.83
N TYR A 68 19.27 1.18 23.10
CA TYR A 68 20.52 0.66 23.64
C TYR A 68 21.64 0.92 22.66
N ASN A 69 22.85 1.07 23.19
CA ASN A 69 24.05 1.18 22.39
C ASN A 69 24.51 -0.20 21.87
N MET A 70 24.89 -0.24 20.60
CA MET A 70 25.61 -1.30 19.90
C MET A 70 27.02 -0.78 19.58
N ALA A 71 27.86 -0.61 20.62
CA ALA A 71 29.18 0.00 20.48
C ALA A 71 30.09 -0.81 19.54
N GLY A 72 30.76 -0.13 18.60
CA GLY A 72 31.65 -0.76 17.62
C GLY A 72 30.91 -1.53 16.52
N ILE A 73 29.62 -1.24 16.29
CA ILE A 73 28.86 -1.88 15.22
C ILE A 73 29.36 -1.43 13.84
N GLN A 74 29.49 -2.39 12.91
CA GLN A 74 29.80 -2.09 11.50
C GLN A 74 28.59 -2.28 10.60
N ARG A 75 27.85 -3.36 10.82
CA ARG A 75 26.77 -3.81 9.95
C ARG A 75 25.61 -4.31 10.78
N ILE A 76 24.42 -4.01 10.29
CA ILE A 76 23.17 -4.59 10.78
C ILE A 76 22.65 -5.58 9.75
N TRP A 77 22.38 -6.79 10.18
CA TRP A 77 21.77 -7.86 9.40
C TRP A 77 20.29 -7.91 9.77
N PHE A 78 19.41 -7.58 8.84
CA PHE A 78 17.97 -7.49 9.13
C PHE A 78 17.29 -8.84 8.92
N TYR A 79 16.86 -9.43 10.03
CA TYR A 79 15.98 -10.58 10.06
C TYR A 79 14.54 -10.12 9.84
N ARG A 80 14.01 -10.32 8.63
CA ARG A 80 12.59 -10.12 8.34
C ARG A 80 11.82 -11.23 9.05
N THR A 81 10.97 -10.81 9.99
CA THR A 81 10.02 -11.70 10.67
C THR A 81 8.99 -12.24 9.66
N ALA A 82 8.02 -13.05 10.13
CA ALA A 82 7.03 -13.65 9.24
C ALA A 82 6.38 -12.60 8.30
N PRO A 83 6.20 -12.91 7.00
CA PRO A 83 6.26 -14.25 6.41
C PRO A 83 7.67 -14.75 6.05
N HIS A 84 8.67 -13.88 5.88
CA HIS A 84 9.98 -14.27 5.34
C HIS A 84 10.77 -15.20 6.26
N SER A 85 10.75 -14.94 7.57
CA SER A 85 11.50 -15.73 8.58
C SER A 85 12.97 -15.94 8.21
N ALA A 86 13.60 -14.92 7.61
CA ALA A 86 14.94 -14.98 7.03
C ALA A 86 15.71 -13.66 7.22
N ILE A 87 17.03 -13.74 7.24
CA ILE A 87 17.87 -12.54 7.07
C ILE A 87 17.94 -12.24 5.59
N THR A 88 17.53 -11.04 5.21
CA THR A 88 17.42 -10.66 3.79
C THR A 88 18.34 -9.51 3.41
N HIS A 89 18.77 -8.70 4.38
CA HIS A 89 19.56 -7.51 4.09
C HIS A 89 20.71 -7.32 5.07
N ILE A 90 21.81 -6.77 4.57
CA ILE A 90 22.97 -6.32 5.33
C ILE A 90 23.17 -4.83 5.08
N CYS A 91 23.18 -4.04 6.15
CA CYS A 91 23.30 -2.59 6.08
C CYS A 91 24.54 -2.13 6.85
N PRO A 92 25.59 -1.62 6.16
CA PRO A 92 26.66 -0.90 6.82
C PRO A 92 26.13 0.34 7.53
N VAL A 93 26.60 0.58 8.74
CA VAL A 93 26.15 1.70 9.58
C VAL A 93 27.31 2.47 10.18
N ASN A 94 27.04 3.72 10.57
CA ASN A 94 27.96 4.52 11.37
C ASN A 94 27.78 4.25 12.87
N GLU A 95 28.73 4.73 13.67
CA GLU A 95 28.57 4.85 15.13
C GLU A 95 27.31 5.66 15.47
N ALA A 96 26.73 5.36 16.62
CA ALA A 96 25.46 5.96 17.04
C ALA A 96 25.59 7.47 17.26
N VAL A 97 24.66 8.24 16.71
CA VAL A 97 24.42 9.64 17.12
C VAL A 97 23.43 9.64 18.29
N THR A 98 23.75 10.37 19.36
CA THR A 98 22.88 10.41 20.56
C THR A 98 22.08 11.71 20.64
N ARG A 99 21.12 11.77 21.57
CA ARG A 99 20.28 12.97 21.83
C ARG A 99 20.85 13.90 22.91
N LYS A 100 22.15 13.79 23.18
CA LYS A 100 22.83 14.66 24.15
C LYS A 100 22.86 16.10 23.63
N PRO A 101 22.76 17.12 24.51
CA PRO A 101 22.71 18.52 24.10
C PRO A 101 23.90 19.01 23.24
N CYS A 102 25.04 18.31 23.31
CA CYS A 102 26.25 18.66 22.57
C CYS A 102 26.41 17.89 21.25
N ASP A 103 25.54 16.93 20.95
CA ASP A 103 25.61 16.13 19.73
C ASP A 103 24.92 16.88 18.59
N GLN A 104 25.45 16.74 17.37
CA GLN A 104 24.82 17.34 16.21
C GLN A 104 23.47 16.66 15.92
N PRO A 105 22.43 17.44 15.58
CA PRO A 105 21.14 16.87 15.21
C PRO A 105 21.24 16.05 13.91
N LEU A 106 20.37 15.06 13.76
CA LEU A 106 20.27 14.27 12.54
C LEU A 106 19.85 15.15 11.35
N PRO A 107 20.35 14.90 10.14
CA PRO A 107 19.79 15.48 8.92
C PRO A 107 18.30 15.16 8.79
N LYS A 108 17.48 16.08 8.29
CA LYS A 108 16.03 15.87 8.11
C LYS A 108 15.70 15.14 6.80
N ASP A 109 16.55 14.18 6.42
CA ASP A 109 16.52 13.47 5.14
C ASP A 109 15.86 12.08 5.21
N GLY A 110 15.30 11.72 6.37
CA GLY A 110 14.64 10.43 6.57
C GLY A 110 13.55 10.49 7.63
N LEU A 111 12.66 9.51 7.54
CA LEU A 111 11.50 9.33 8.41
C LEU A 111 11.93 9.16 9.87
N GLY A 112 11.37 10.00 10.74
CA GLY A 112 11.64 9.99 12.17
C GLY A 112 12.80 10.87 12.62
N ASN A 113 13.62 11.40 11.70
CA ASN A 113 14.80 12.18 12.08
C ASN A 113 14.40 13.51 12.75
N LYS A 114 13.32 14.14 12.28
CA LYS A 114 12.81 15.39 12.85
C LYS A 114 12.28 15.17 14.26
N GLU A 115 11.46 14.14 14.44
CA GLU A 115 10.83 13.75 15.70
C GLU A 115 11.89 13.36 16.74
N TYR A 116 12.90 12.59 16.32
CA TYR A 116 14.06 12.24 17.14
C TYR A 116 14.82 13.49 17.64
N ASN A 117 15.09 14.44 16.75
CA ASN A 117 15.75 15.70 17.09
C ASN A 117 14.91 16.58 18.02
N GLN A 118 13.58 16.58 17.84
CA GLN A 118 12.63 17.38 18.62
C GLN A 118 12.28 16.76 19.98
N LYS A 119 12.82 15.57 20.26
CA LYS A 119 12.54 14.79 21.46
C LYS A 119 11.07 14.42 21.62
N ASP A 120 10.43 14.06 20.51
CA ASP A 120 9.04 13.62 20.48
C ASP A 120 8.78 12.44 21.46
N PRO A 121 7.62 12.41 22.15
CA PRO A 121 7.25 11.33 23.07
C PRO A 121 7.33 9.92 22.46
N ASP A 122 7.07 9.75 21.16
CA ASP A 122 7.15 8.45 20.49
C ASP A 122 8.59 7.89 20.45
N TYR A 123 9.58 8.77 20.63
CA TYR A 123 11.00 8.44 20.69
C TYR A 123 11.52 8.36 22.14
N GLU A 124 10.66 8.34 23.15
CA GLU A 124 11.09 8.22 24.54
C GLU A 124 11.88 6.91 24.77
N GLY A 125 13.10 7.07 25.31
CA GLY A 125 14.05 6.00 25.53
C GLY A 125 14.79 5.51 24.29
N TYR A 126 14.54 6.06 23.09
CA TYR A 126 15.36 5.84 21.90
C TYR A 126 16.48 6.89 21.86
N ASP A 127 17.64 6.55 22.41
CA ASP A 127 18.77 7.46 22.61
C ASP A 127 19.91 7.28 21.61
N TYR A 128 19.81 6.29 20.71
CA TYR A 128 20.86 5.93 19.76
C TYR A 128 20.30 5.82 18.34
N ALA A 129 20.86 6.58 17.40
CA ALA A 129 20.49 6.56 15.98
C ALA A 129 21.68 6.12 15.12
N TYR A 130 21.50 5.04 14.35
CA TYR A 130 22.51 4.46 13.47
C TYR A 130 22.22 4.85 12.02
N ARG A 131 23.12 5.62 11.40
CA ARG A 131 22.97 5.98 9.98
C ARG A 131 23.10 4.73 9.13
N ILE A 132 22.13 4.50 8.25
CA ILE A 132 22.19 3.45 7.25
C ILE A 132 22.95 4.04 6.05
N ASN A 133 24.12 3.47 5.75
CA ASN A 133 25.01 3.99 4.71
C ASN A 133 24.69 3.40 3.34
N ALA A 134 24.28 2.14 3.31
CA ALA A 134 23.90 1.40 2.12
C ALA A 134 23.03 0.20 2.53
N VAL A 135 22.31 -0.35 1.56
CA VAL A 135 21.50 -1.55 1.72
C VAL A 135 22.05 -2.60 0.77
N TYR A 136 22.31 -3.80 1.26
CA TYR A 136 22.72 -4.94 0.45
C TYR A 136 21.69 -6.05 0.65
N GLU A 137 21.16 -6.59 -0.43
CA GLU A 137 20.31 -7.78 -0.42
C GLU A 137 21.17 -9.04 -0.38
N ILE A 138 20.81 -9.99 0.49
CA ILE A 138 21.56 -11.22 0.65
C ILE A 138 21.31 -12.15 -0.55
N ASN A 139 22.39 -12.48 -1.23
CA ASN A 139 22.45 -13.51 -2.26
C ASN A 139 22.69 -14.88 -1.60
N ALA A 140 21.60 -15.53 -1.20
CA ALA A 140 21.60 -16.89 -0.69
C ALA A 140 20.85 -17.83 -1.66
N GLU A 141 21.13 -19.13 -1.56
CA GLU A 141 20.53 -20.15 -2.41
C GLU A 141 18.98 -20.08 -2.37
N GLY A 142 18.35 -20.06 -3.55
CA GLY A 142 16.90 -19.94 -3.69
C GLY A 142 16.32 -18.53 -3.55
N GLY A 143 17.14 -17.48 -3.38
CA GLY A 143 16.70 -16.08 -3.38
C GLY A 143 15.87 -15.65 -2.16
N GLN A 144 15.76 -16.49 -1.14
CA GLN A 144 14.93 -16.23 0.05
C GLN A 144 15.71 -15.58 1.21
N GLY A 145 17.00 -15.27 1.01
CA GLY A 145 17.91 -14.87 2.07
C GLY A 145 18.31 -16.04 2.98
N ILE A 146 18.95 -15.73 4.11
CA ILE A 146 19.39 -16.75 5.07
C ILE A 146 18.20 -17.16 5.92
N THR A 147 17.56 -18.27 5.55
CA THR A 147 16.34 -18.75 6.21
C THR A 147 16.62 -19.21 7.64
N TRP A 148 15.56 -19.27 8.46
CA TRP A 148 15.68 -19.82 9.81
C TRP A 148 16.28 -21.24 9.85
N ALA A 149 15.94 -22.08 8.89
CA ALA A 149 16.52 -23.42 8.79
C ALA A 149 18.04 -23.36 8.60
N MET A 150 18.54 -22.54 7.68
CA MET A 150 19.97 -22.35 7.45
C MET A 150 20.67 -21.78 8.70
N MET A 151 20.11 -20.76 9.32
CA MET A 151 20.63 -20.19 10.58
C MET A 151 20.76 -21.25 11.68
N ARG A 152 19.77 -22.14 11.81
CA ARG A 152 19.75 -23.19 12.83
C ARG A 152 20.72 -24.33 12.50
N ASP A 153 20.62 -24.85 11.28
CA ASP A 153 21.23 -26.12 10.86
C ASP A 153 22.69 -25.93 10.43
N GLU A 154 23.04 -24.80 9.80
CA GLU A 154 24.39 -24.52 9.30
C GLU A 154 25.18 -23.61 10.26
N HIS A 155 24.50 -22.69 10.94
CA HIS A 155 25.15 -21.67 11.77
C HIS A 155 24.91 -21.80 13.27
N GLY A 156 24.24 -22.88 13.70
CA GLY A 156 24.10 -23.25 15.11
C GLY A 156 23.23 -22.30 15.94
N MET A 157 22.38 -21.48 15.30
CA MET A 157 21.47 -20.61 16.03
C MET A 157 20.37 -21.42 16.70
N LYS A 158 20.17 -21.23 18.01
CA LYS A 158 19.20 -22.01 18.79
C LYS A 158 17.78 -21.48 18.72
N ILE A 159 17.61 -20.18 18.48
CA ILE A 159 16.32 -19.52 18.36
C ILE A 159 16.36 -18.48 17.24
N ALA A 160 15.21 -18.28 16.59
CA ALA A 160 15.04 -17.20 15.63
C ALA A 160 15.33 -15.84 16.31
N PRO A 161 15.96 -14.89 15.61
CA PRO A 161 16.21 -13.56 16.17
C PRO A 161 14.90 -12.88 16.61
N ARG A 162 14.82 -12.55 17.91
CA ARG A 162 13.69 -11.78 18.50
C ARG A 162 14.09 -10.38 18.97
N GLY A 163 15.38 -10.09 18.93
CA GLY A 163 16.00 -8.86 19.44
C GLY A 163 17.38 -8.69 18.83
N ARG A 164 18.33 -8.12 19.57
CA ARG A 164 19.73 -8.06 19.12
C ARG A 164 20.45 -9.38 19.35
N VAL A 165 21.09 -9.89 18.31
CA VAL A 165 21.94 -11.08 18.37
C VAL A 165 23.24 -10.77 17.63
N ARG A 166 24.40 -11.20 18.14
CA ARG A 166 25.65 -11.07 17.38
C ARG A 166 25.60 -12.03 16.20
N VAL A 167 26.02 -11.60 15.02
CA VAL A 167 26.13 -12.48 13.85
C VAL A 167 27.23 -13.54 14.12
N PRO A 168 26.96 -14.84 13.96
CA PRO A 168 27.98 -15.89 14.02
C PRO A 168 29.11 -15.67 13.01
N GLU A 169 30.37 -15.98 13.39
CA GLU A 169 31.53 -15.82 12.50
C GLU A 169 31.39 -16.65 11.21
N SER A 170 30.76 -17.82 11.27
CA SER A 170 30.47 -18.65 10.10
C SER A 170 29.54 -17.95 9.10
N MET A 171 28.56 -17.17 9.56
CA MET A 171 27.68 -16.40 8.68
C MET A 171 28.42 -15.25 8.01
N ILE A 172 29.30 -14.56 8.75
CA ILE A 172 30.12 -13.47 8.21
C ILE A 172 31.08 -14.00 7.13
N ALA A 173 31.65 -15.19 7.36
CA ALA A 173 32.55 -15.84 6.39
C ALA A 173 31.81 -16.32 5.13
N GLN A 174 30.60 -16.87 5.27
CA GLN A 174 29.82 -17.39 4.15
C GLN A 174 29.11 -16.31 3.34
N TYR A 175 28.59 -15.28 4.00
CA TYR A 175 27.84 -14.18 3.37
C TYR A 175 28.57 -12.84 3.55
N SER A 176 29.77 -12.76 2.96
CA SER A 176 30.57 -11.52 2.98
C SER A 176 29.83 -10.39 2.25
N LEU A 177 30.01 -9.14 2.70
CA LEU A 177 29.29 -7.99 2.15
C LEU A 177 29.59 -7.80 0.65
N GLU A 178 30.82 -8.07 0.25
CA GLU A 178 31.32 -7.95 -1.13
C GLU A 178 30.67 -8.95 -2.09
N GLY A 179 30.13 -10.07 -1.56
CA GLY A 179 29.39 -11.06 -2.34
C GLY A 179 27.89 -10.80 -2.45
N GLN A 180 27.39 -9.70 -1.86
CA GLN A 180 25.95 -9.39 -1.82
C GLN A 180 25.57 -8.34 -2.86
N ASN A 181 24.28 -8.30 -3.21
CA ASN A 181 23.76 -7.37 -4.19
C ASN A 181 23.55 -6.00 -3.53
N LYS A 182 24.36 -5.01 -3.91
CA LYS A 182 24.20 -3.65 -3.41
C LYS A 182 22.97 -3.01 -4.03
N TRP A 183 22.06 -2.53 -3.19
CA TRP A 183 20.92 -1.74 -3.61
C TRP A 183 21.36 -0.33 -3.98
N GLU A 184 21.18 0.07 -5.23
CA GLU A 184 21.50 1.41 -5.70
C GLU A 184 20.24 2.29 -5.69
N HIS A 185 20.18 3.25 -4.76
CA HIS A 185 19.19 4.32 -4.80
C HIS A 185 19.46 5.21 -6.02
N THR A 186 18.88 4.89 -7.17
CA THR A 186 18.88 5.78 -8.32
C THR A 186 17.93 6.95 -8.04
N LYS A 187 18.50 8.06 -7.54
CA LYS A 187 17.82 9.37 -7.37
C LYS A 187 17.37 10.02 -8.71
N ALA A 188 17.35 9.25 -9.80
CA ALA A 188 16.99 9.69 -11.13
C ALA A 188 16.09 8.65 -11.80
N GLN A 189 14.83 8.58 -11.36
CA GLN A 189 13.73 7.97 -12.12
C GLN A 189 12.47 8.87 -12.01
N MET A 190 12.68 10.17 -12.20
CA MET A 190 11.80 10.91 -13.12
C MET A 190 12.54 10.90 -14.45
N THR A 191 11.85 10.54 -15.54
CA THR A 191 12.31 10.40 -16.93
C THR A 191 13.22 9.18 -17.27
N THR A 192 12.64 8.31 -18.10
CA THR A 192 13.25 7.25 -18.95
C THR A 192 13.97 6.09 -18.28
N PHE A 193 13.39 4.89 -18.34
CA PHE A 193 14.00 3.77 -19.07
C PHE A 193 12.93 2.74 -19.48
N VAL A 194 12.85 2.55 -20.79
CA VAL A 194 12.17 1.45 -21.47
C VAL A 194 13.09 0.23 -21.42
N SER A 195 12.44 -0.94 -21.27
CA SER A 195 12.84 -2.28 -21.70
C SER A 195 13.99 -3.03 -21.01
N CYS A 196 13.60 -4.26 -20.65
CA CYS A 196 14.38 -5.50 -20.70
C CYS A 196 15.26 -5.84 -19.48
N SER A 197 14.65 -6.56 -18.53
CA SER A 197 15.05 -7.96 -18.27
C SER A 197 13.98 -8.64 -17.42
N MET A 198 13.58 -9.83 -17.86
CA MET A 198 12.54 -10.69 -17.31
C MET A 198 12.61 -10.82 -15.78
N GLU A 199 11.58 -10.34 -15.08
CA GLU A 199 11.24 -10.84 -13.76
C GLU A 199 10.83 -12.31 -13.92
N GLN A 200 11.62 -13.23 -13.37
CA GLN A 200 11.07 -14.50 -12.92
C GLN A 200 10.19 -14.19 -11.71
N SER A 201 8.97 -13.70 -11.98
CA SER A 201 7.94 -13.56 -10.96
C SER A 201 7.52 -14.95 -10.53
N MET A 202 7.46 -15.18 -9.23
CA MET A 202 6.66 -16.28 -8.71
C MET A 202 5.24 -16.11 -9.29
N PRO A 203 4.59 -17.21 -9.74
CA PRO A 203 3.31 -17.10 -10.42
C PRO A 203 2.24 -16.68 -9.41
N ILE A 204 1.92 -15.38 -9.39
CA ILE A 204 0.75 -14.84 -8.70
C ILE A 204 -0.47 -15.63 -9.22
N ALA A 205 -1.24 -16.25 -8.32
CA ALA A 205 -2.45 -16.94 -8.73
C ALA A 205 -3.61 -15.95 -8.96
N TYR A 206 -3.68 -14.91 -8.12
CA TYR A 206 -4.73 -13.88 -8.16
C TYR A 206 -4.20 -12.45 -7.90
N ASP A 207 -4.56 -11.50 -8.77
CA ASP A 207 -4.50 -10.06 -8.50
C ASP A 207 -5.88 -9.56 -8.04
N LEU A 208 -5.97 -9.11 -6.80
CA LEU A 208 -7.17 -8.56 -6.19
C LEU A 208 -7.11 -7.03 -6.26
N ALA A 209 -8.00 -6.42 -7.04
CA ALA A 209 -8.02 -4.97 -7.25
C ALA A 209 -9.33 -4.33 -6.77
N SER A 210 -9.26 -3.25 -5.99
CA SER A 210 -10.41 -2.38 -5.75
C SER A 210 -10.31 -1.11 -6.59
N HIS A 211 -11.39 -0.77 -7.29
CA HIS A 211 -11.46 0.43 -8.11
C HIS A 211 -12.11 1.59 -7.37
N HIS A 212 -11.32 2.62 -7.05
CA HIS A 212 -11.84 3.85 -6.46
C HIS A 212 -11.58 5.06 -7.35
N ALA A 213 -12.67 5.70 -7.78
CA ALA A 213 -12.58 7.08 -8.24
C ALA A 213 -12.45 7.99 -7.00
N LEU A 214 -11.21 8.38 -6.68
CA LEU A 214 -10.92 9.43 -5.70
C LEU A 214 -11.41 10.77 -6.24
N GLY A 215 -12.70 11.01 -6.06
CA GLY A 215 -13.33 12.17 -6.68
C GLY A 215 -14.84 12.10 -6.80
N GLY A 216 -15.48 11.23 -6.02
CA GLY A 216 -16.94 11.23 -5.86
C GLY A 216 -17.42 12.11 -4.72
N GLY A 217 -16.60 12.43 -3.72
CA GLY A 217 -17.00 13.24 -2.58
C GLY A 217 -16.14 14.48 -2.34
N ARG A 218 -16.71 15.49 -1.69
CA ARG A 218 -15.95 16.66 -1.17
C ARG A 218 -15.09 16.33 0.04
N ARG A 219 -15.15 15.07 0.49
CA ARG A 219 -14.64 14.51 1.75
C ARG A 219 -14.42 13.01 1.54
N THR A 220 -13.64 12.39 2.41
CA THR A 220 -13.54 10.93 2.47
C THR A 220 -14.81 10.39 3.13
N GLU A 221 -15.70 9.82 2.32
CA GLU A 221 -17.00 9.29 2.76
C GLU A 221 -16.81 7.89 3.39
N VAL A 222 -17.64 7.52 4.38
CA VAL A 222 -17.48 6.22 5.07
C VAL A 222 -17.76 5.03 4.15
N ASN A 223 -18.61 5.18 3.14
CA ASN A 223 -18.90 4.11 2.18
C ASN A 223 -17.67 3.68 1.36
N VAL A 224 -16.68 4.57 1.21
CA VAL A 224 -15.42 4.27 0.54
C VAL A 224 -14.72 3.10 1.20
N ILE A 225 -14.87 2.98 2.51
CA ILE A 225 -14.15 2.05 3.37
C ILE A 225 -14.55 0.60 3.11
N ILE A 226 -15.76 0.38 2.62
CA ILE A 226 -16.31 -0.97 2.41
C ILE A 226 -15.50 -1.75 1.37
N GLN A 227 -15.14 -1.14 0.25
CA GLN A 227 -14.46 -1.88 -0.82
C GLN A 227 -13.04 -2.29 -0.42
N PRO A 228 -12.17 -1.41 0.13
CA PRO A 228 -10.87 -1.81 0.64
C PRO A 228 -10.98 -2.80 1.82
N GLY A 229 -12.03 -2.68 2.65
CA GLY A 229 -12.29 -3.64 3.72
C GLY A 229 -12.56 -5.03 3.17
N THR A 230 -13.46 -5.13 2.19
CA THR A 230 -13.82 -6.39 1.51
C THR A 230 -12.61 -6.97 0.79
N LEU A 231 -11.83 -6.12 0.11
CA LEU A 231 -10.59 -6.48 -0.55
C LEU A 231 -9.61 -7.15 0.42
N CYS A 232 -9.31 -6.50 1.55
CA CYS A 232 -8.38 -7.05 2.54
C CYS A 232 -8.93 -8.30 3.23
N SER A 233 -10.24 -8.35 3.52
CA SER A 233 -10.89 -9.53 4.12
C SER A 233 -10.80 -10.75 3.19
N LEU A 234 -11.18 -10.58 1.92
CA LEU A 234 -11.13 -11.65 0.92
C LEU A 234 -9.69 -12.10 0.66
N ALA A 235 -8.76 -11.16 0.50
CA ALA A 235 -7.35 -11.47 0.34
C ALA A 235 -6.81 -12.29 1.52
N ARG A 236 -7.18 -11.93 2.77
CA ARG A 236 -6.78 -12.70 3.94
C ARG A 236 -7.29 -14.13 3.88
N ARG A 237 -8.55 -14.33 3.48
CA ARG A 237 -9.13 -15.68 3.33
C ARG A 237 -8.43 -16.50 2.27
N LEU A 238 -8.14 -15.92 1.11
CA LEU A 238 -7.41 -16.61 0.04
C LEU A 238 -5.99 -17.01 0.49
N LEU A 239 -5.30 -16.13 1.22
CA LEU A 239 -3.99 -16.45 1.82
C LEU A 239 -4.08 -17.57 2.86
N ASP A 240 -5.14 -17.60 3.69
CA ASP A 240 -5.39 -18.67 4.67
C ASP A 240 -5.63 -20.03 3.99
N GLU A 241 -6.22 -20.03 2.79
CA GLU A 241 -6.39 -21.21 1.92
C GLU A 241 -5.13 -21.55 1.10
N GLY A 242 -4.00 -20.87 1.36
CA GLY A 242 -2.71 -21.13 0.72
C GLY A 242 -2.59 -20.64 -0.72
N GLN A 243 -3.46 -19.72 -1.16
CA GLN A 243 -3.33 -19.07 -2.47
C GLN A 243 -2.27 -17.98 -2.46
N ASP A 244 -1.60 -17.78 -3.59
CA ASP A 244 -0.71 -16.63 -3.80
C ASP A 244 -1.51 -15.42 -4.32
N VAL A 245 -1.50 -14.32 -3.56
CA VAL A 245 -2.38 -13.17 -3.76
C VAL A 245 -1.60 -11.87 -3.74
N SER A 246 -1.72 -11.11 -4.83
CA SER A 246 -1.37 -9.69 -4.87
C SER A 246 -2.61 -8.85 -4.57
N VAL A 247 -2.45 -7.79 -3.78
CA VAL A 247 -3.54 -6.86 -3.46
C VAL A 247 -3.19 -5.46 -3.93
N THR A 248 -4.00 -4.93 -4.83
CA THR A 248 -3.83 -3.61 -5.43
C THR A 248 -5.03 -2.72 -5.10
N CYS A 249 -4.78 -1.57 -4.50
CA CYS A 249 -5.78 -0.51 -4.33
C CYS A 249 -5.60 0.51 -5.45
N ASP A 250 -6.43 0.42 -6.48
CA ASP A 250 -6.37 1.32 -7.63
C ASP A 250 -7.08 2.64 -7.33
N LEU A 251 -6.34 3.73 -7.52
CA LEU A 251 -6.78 5.09 -7.33
C LEU A 251 -6.89 5.79 -8.68
N TRP A 252 -8.12 5.86 -9.19
CA TRP A 252 -8.43 6.52 -10.45
C TRP A 252 -8.60 8.02 -10.22
N ASP A 253 -7.55 8.77 -10.57
CA ASP A 253 -7.29 10.15 -10.14
C ASP A 253 -7.88 11.22 -11.08
N ARG A 254 -8.34 10.82 -12.27
CA ARG A 254 -8.90 11.72 -13.28
C ARG A 254 -10.42 11.82 -13.24
N ALA A 255 -10.98 11.71 -12.03
CA ALA A 255 -12.39 11.91 -11.76
C ALA A 255 -12.90 13.29 -12.22
N ARG A 256 -14.20 13.37 -12.54
CA ARG A 256 -14.85 14.59 -13.04
C ARG A 256 -14.67 15.75 -12.06
N GLY A 257 -14.04 16.84 -12.51
CA GLY A 257 -14.01 18.12 -11.81
C GLY A 257 -15.04 19.10 -12.36
N GLU A 258 -14.69 19.83 -13.42
CA GLU A 258 -15.55 20.84 -14.06
C GLU A 258 -15.99 20.43 -15.45
N GLN A 259 -17.12 20.95 -15.91
CA GLN A 259 -17.61 20.78 -17.28
C GLN A 259 -18.02 22.11 -17.90
N ILE A 260 -17.66 22.29 -19.16
CA ILE A 260 -18.00 23.45 -19.97
C ILE A 260 -18.41 22.98 -21.37
N THR A 261 -19.39 23.65 -21.98
CA THR A 261 -19.78 23.36 -23.37
C THR A 261 -19.23 24.45 -24.27
N ILE A 262 -18.45 24.07 -25.29
CA ILE A 262 -17.83 24.99 -26.25
C ILE A 262 -18.10 24.44 -27.64
N ASP A 263 -18.73 25.24 -28.50
CA ASP A 263 -19.08 24.88 -29.88
C ASP A 263 -19.86 23.54 -29.98
N GLY A 264 -20.77 23.29 -29.04
CA GLY A 264 -21.57 22.06 -28.99
C GLY A 264 -20.84 20.81 -28.47
N ALA A 265 -19.54 20.88 -28.18
CA ALA A 265 -18.81 19.79 -27.52
C ALA A 265 -18.70 20.05 -26.01
N VAL A 266 -18.84 18.98 -25.23
CA VAL A 266 -18.71 19.04 -23.76
C VAL A 266 -17.27 18.76 -23.40
N TYR A 267 -16.58 19.76 -22.86
CA TYR A 267 -15.24 19.64 -22.32
C TYR A 267 -15.29 19.47 -20.80
N GLN A 268 -14.27 18.82 -20.25
CA GLN A 268 -14.11 18.65 -18.82
C GLN A 268 -12.66 18.83 -18.37
N LYS A 269 -12.50 19.15 -17.08
CA LYS A 269 -11.22 19.18 -16.36
C LYS A 269 -11.31 18.26 -15.15
N SER A 270 -10.28 17.44 -14.89
CA SER A 270 -10.32 16.48 -13.80
C SER A 270 -10.07 17.14 -12.43
N LEU A 271 -10.39 16.43 -11.34
CA LEU A 271 -10.05 16.90 -9.98
C LEU A 271 -8.54 16.96 -9.75
N ARG A 272 -7.76 16.06 -10.36
CA ARG A 272 -6.30 16.13 -10.34
C ARG A 272 -5.80 17.40 -11.01
N ASP A 273 -6.34 17.75 -12.17
CA ASP A 273 -5.96 18.98 -12.89
C ASP A 273 -6.34 20.26 -12.12
N LYS A 274 -7.21 20.13 -11.10
CA LYS A 274 -7.57 21.20 -10.17
C LYS A 274 -6.78 21.18 -8.86
N GLY A 275 -5.94 20.17 -8.62
CA GLY A 275 -5.23 19.97 -7.35
C GLY A 275 -6.12 19.58 -6.17
N GLU A 276 -7.38 19.18 -6.43
CA GLU A 276 -8.32 18.78 -5.38
C GLU A 276 -8.10 17.33 -4.93
N PHE A 277 -7.62 16.47 -5.83
CA PHE A 277 -7.34 15.06 -5.54
C PHE A 277 -6.33 14.90 -4.39
N GLN A 278 -5.25 15.68 -4.39
CA GLN A 278 -4.17 15.60 -3.41
C GLN A 278 -4.64 15.93 -1.98
N LYS A 279 -5.74 16.69 -1.84
CA LYS A 279 -6.30 17.05 -0.53
C LYS A 279 -6.93 15.84 0.17
N HIS A 280 -7.48 14.89 -0.59
CA HIS A 280 -8.19 13.74 -0.05
C HIS A 280 -7.32 12.48 0.06
N LEU A 281 -6.26 12.39 -0.74
CA LEU A 281 -5.37 11.23 -0.80
C LEU A 281 -4.87 10.74 0.58
N PRO A 282 -4.38 11.60 1.50
CA PRO A 282 -3.85 11.13 2.79
C PRO A 282 -4.86 10.33 3.62
N GLY A 283 -6.13 10.77 3.65
CA GLY A 283 -7.18 10.07 4.40
C GLY A 283 -7.50 8.70 3.83
N TYR A 284 -7.47 8.55 2.50
CA TYR A 284 -7.65 7.25 1.85
C TYR A 284 -6.47 6.31 2.10
N VAL A 285 -5.24 6.81 1.95
CA VAL A 285 -4.01 6.03 2.23
C VAL A 285 -4.03 5.55 3.69
N GLN A 286 -4.42 6.40 4.63
CA GLN A 286 -4.55 6.02 6.03
C GLN A 286 -5.56 4.87 6.21
N ILE A 287 -6.76 4.96 5.63
CA ILE A 287 -7.79 3.91 5.72
C ILE A 287 -7.26 2.57 5.20
N ILE A 288 -6.63 2.58 4.02
CA ILE A 288 -6.10 1.37 3.40
C ILE A 288 -4.99 0.76 4.28
N ASN A 289 -4.10 1.59 4.84
CA ASN A 289 -3.06 1.13 5.77
C ASN A 289 -3.63 0.52 7.06
N GLU A 290 -4.67 1.14 7.65
CA GLU A 290 -5.35 0.62 8.83
C GLU A 290 -5.99 -0.75 8.55
N LEU A 291 -6.62 -0.90 7.39
CA LEU A 291 -7.22 -2.16 6.94
C LEU A 291 -6.17 -3.24 6.66
N SER A 292 -5.11 -2.90 5.93
CA SER A 292 -3.98 -3.78 5.64
C SER A 292 -3.34 -4.30 6.94
N SER A 293 -3.14 -3.42 7.93
CA SER A 293 -2.63 -3.80 9.24
C SER A 293 -3.58 -4.73 9.99
N ARG A 294 -4.89 -4.41 10.00
CA ARG A 294 -5.92 -5.22 10.65
C ARG A 294 -5.98 -6.64 10.09
N TYR A 295 -6.07 -6.76 8.78
CA TYR A 295 -6.20 -8.06 8.10
C TYR A 295 -4.86 -8.75 7.87
N ARG A 296 -3.73 -8.09 8.17
CA ARG A 296 -2.36 -8.59 7.93
C ARG A 296 -2.16 -9.01 6.47
N VAL A 297 -2.61 -8.14 5.57
CA VAL A 297 -2.53 -8.32 4.12
C VAL A 297 -1.68 -7.19 3.57
N HIS A 298 -0.59 -7.53 2.89
CA HIS A 298 0.19 -6.53 2.15
C HIS A 298 -0.64 -5.97 1.01
N HIS A 299 -0.51 -4.68 0.74
CA HIS A 299 -1.19 -4.03 -0.38
C HIS A 299 -0.25 -3.06 -1.08
N ARG A 300 -0.52 -2.81 -2.36
CA ARG A 300 0.07 -1.73 -3.14
C ARG A 300 -1.02 -0.72 -3.47
N ILE A 301 -0.67 0.55 -3.48
CA ILE A 301 -1.51 1.61 -4.04
C ILE A 301 -0.98 1.90 -5.44
N ARG A 302 -1.87 1.92 -6.45
CA ARG A 302 -1.52 2.18 -7.84
C ARG A 302 -2.39 3.30 -8.39
N MET A 303 -1.77 4.25 -9.09
CA MET A 303 -2.48 5.35 -9.75
C MET A 303 -2.87 4.98 -11.18
N GLU A 304 -3.87 5.67 -11.76
CA GLU A 304 -4.26 5.49 -13.17
C GLU A 304 -3.07 5.61 -14.11
N GLU A 305 -2.25 6.65 -13.94
CA GLU A 305 -1.08 6.90 -14.78
C GLU A 305 -0.07 5.74 -14.74
N GLU A 306 0.12 5.13 -13.58
CA GLU A 306 1.01 4.00 -13.39
C GLU A 306 0.46 2.74 -14.07
N PHE A 307 -0.83 2.44 -13.89
CA PHE A 307 -1.50 1.36 -14.61
C PHE A 307 -1.37 1.55 -16.12
N MET A 308 -1.66 2.76 -16.61
CA MET A 308 -1.59 3.10 -18.03
C MET A 308 -0.16 3.10 -18.60
N SER A 309 0.87 3.11 -17.74
CA SER A 309 2.27 2.99 -18.13
C SER A 309 2.75 1.54 -18.24
N ASN A 310 1.88 0.55 -17.99
CA ASN A 310 2.25 -0.85 -18.10
C ASN A 310 2.62 -1.22 -19.56
N PRO A 311 3.70 -1.98 -19.80
CA PRO A 311 4.16 -2.34 -21.15
C PRO A 311 3.14 -3.06 -22.05
N GLU A 312 2.14 -3.73 -21.46
CA GLU A 312 1.10 -4.46 -22.21
C GLU A 312 -0.09 -3.55 -22.61
N ILE A 313 -0.23 -2.39 -21.97
CA ILE A 313 -1.31 -1.44 -22.26
C ILE A 313 -1.27 -0.89 -23.69
N PRO A 314 -0.10 -0.52 -24.27
CA PRO A 314 0.04 -0.17 -25.67
C PRO A 314 -0.77 -1.03 -26.65
N ASP A 315 -0.72 -2.36 -26.51
CA ASP A 315 -1.40 -3.27 -27.41
C ASP A 315 -2.92 -3.31 -27.14
N VAL A 316 -3.34 -3.17 -25.89
CA VAL A 316 -4.76 -3.01 -25.55
C VAL A 316 -5.31 -1.72 -26.14
N LEU A 317 -4.57 -0.61 -26.00
CA LEU A 317 -4.95 0.69 -26.54
C LEU A 317 -5.06 0.67 -28.06
N ARG A 318 -4.06 0.09 -28.72
CA ARG A 318 -4.05 -0.04 -30.17
C ARG A 318 -5.26 -0.82 -30.66
N GLU A 319 -5.61 -1.93 -30.01
CA GLU A 319 -6.82 -2.70 -30.32
C GLU A 319 -8.09 -1.85 -30.16
N ILE A 320 -8.25 -1.16 -29.02
CA ILE A 320 -9.40 -0.27 -28.76
C ILE A 320 -9.54 0.81 -29.84
N VAL A 321 -8.42 1.40 -30.29
CA VAL A 321 -8.43 2.45 -31.33
C VAL A 321 -8.78 1.88 -32.71
N ILE A 322 -8.26 0.71 -33.07
CA ILE A 322 -8.60 0.01 -34.32
C ILE A 322 -10.08 -0.37 -34.33
N GLN A 323 -10.58 -0.94 -33.24
CA GLN A 323 -11.96 -1.43 -33.09
C GLN A 323 -12.93 -0.36 -32.59
N ARG A 324 -12.53 0.92 -32.60
CA ARG A 324 -13.29 2.02 -31.99
C ARG A 324 -14.73 2.11 -32.47
N ASP A 325 -14.98 1.92 -33.76
CA ASP A 325 -16.32 2.05 -34.35
C ASP A 325 -17.23 0.89 -33.92
N PHE A 326 -16.66 -0.31 -33.77
CA PHE A 326 -17.35 -1.47 -33.25
C PHE A 326 -17.76 -1.25 -31.78
N TYR A 327 -16.79 -0.88 -30.94
CA TYR A 327 -17.08 -0.62 -29.53
C TYR A 327 -18.00 0.59 -29.33
N ALA A 328 -17.90 1.64 -30.15
CA ALA A 328 -18.76 2.80 -30.07
C ALA A 328 -20.23 2.46 -30.31
N LYS A 329 -20.54 1.54 -31.24
CA LYS A 329 -21.91 1.06 -31.48
C LYS A 329 -22.54 0.40 -30.26
N VAL A 330 -21.73 -0.15 -29.37
CA VAL A 330 -22.20 -0.91 -28.19
C VAL A 330 -22.12 -0.09 -26.92
N LEU A 331 -21.00 0.60 -26.69
CA LEU A 331 -20.73 1.36 -25.46
C LEU A 331 -21.23 2.81 -25.52
N ALA A 332 -21.40 3.36 -26.72
CA ALA A 332 -21.83 4.75 -26.93
C ALA A 332 -22.75 4.91 -28.17
N PRO A 333 -23.83 4.11 -28.30
CA PRO A 333 -24.65 4.04 -29.51
C PRO A 333 -25.23 5.39 -29.94
N GLU A 334 -25.62 6.23 -28.97
CA GLU A 334 -26.18 7.56 -29.23
C GLU A 334 -25.16 8.51 -29.87
N ARG A 335 -23.88 8.39 -29.51
CA ARG A 335 -22.83 9.32 -29.94
C ARG A 335 -22.04 8.81 -31.15
N GLY A 336 -21.95 7.49 -31.30
CA GLY A 336 -21.11 6.86 -32.32
C GLY A 336 -19.61 7.06 -32.10
N SER A 337 -19.18 7.66 -30.97
CA SER A 337 -17.78 7.88 -30.62
C SER A 337 -17.46 7.30 -29.25
N LEU A 338 -16.26 6.73 -29.13
CA LEU A 338 -15.70 6.34 -27.84
C LEU A 338 -15.13 7.54 -27.10
N ALA A 339 -15.33 7.57 -25.79
CA ALA A 339 -14.73 8.56 -24.90
C ALA A 339 -13.24 8.24 -24.61
N ILE A 340 -12.45 8.04 -25.67
CA ILE A 340 -10.98 8.06 -25.63
C ILE A 340 -10.57 9.51 -25.43
N ARG A 341 -9.70 9.77 -24.47
CA ARG A 341 -9.42 11.13 -24.00
C ARG A 341 -7.93 11.32 -23.76
N ALA A 342 -7.48 12.56 -23.83
CA ALA A 342 -6.20 13.01 -23.30
C ALA A 342 -6.35 14.49 -22.91
N SER A 343 -5.74 14.88 -21.79
CA SER A 343 -5.73 16.28 -21.36
C SER A 343 -4.84 17.11 -22.27
N CYS A 344 -5.34 18.29 -22.68
CA CYS A 344 -4.53 19.29 -23.35
C CYS A 344 -3.33 19.66 -22.46
N PRO A 345 -2.07 19.60 -22.98
CA PRO A 345 -0.88 19.94 -22.21
C PRO A 345 -0.89 21.35 -21.59
N GLU A 346 -1.56 22.29 -22.26
CA GLU A 346 -1.55 23.71 -21.89
C GLU A 346 -2.60 24.06 -20.82
N CYS A 347 -3.81 23.51 -20.93
CA CYS A 347 -4.94 23.92 -20.06
C CYS A 347 -5.61 22.79 -19.29
N GLY A 348 -5.32 21.54 -19.61
CA GLY A 348 -5.91 20.35 -18.99
C GLY A 348 -7.35 20.04 -19.44
N LEU A 349 -7.89 20.75 -20.43
CA LEU A 349 -9.23 20.44 -20.97
C LEU A 349 -9.21 19.14 -21.80
N VAL A 350 -10.31 18.39 -21.70
CA VAL A 350 -10.54 17.11 -22.36
C VAL A 350 -11.92 17.11 -23.02
N ASP A 351 -12.06 16.66 -24.27
CA ASP A 351 -13.39 16.35 -24.85
C ASP A 351 -13.99 15.16 -24.10
N LYS A 352 -15.06 15.40 -23.33
CA LYS A 352 -15.68 14.39 -22.47
C LYS A 352 -16.14 13.17 -23.25
N TYR A 353 -16.53 13.30 -24.50
CA TYR A 353 -17.12 12.19 -25.26
C TYR A 353 -16.25 11.75 -26.44
N GLY A 354 -15.06 12.33 -26.60
CA GLY A 354 -14.13 11.99 -27.68
C GLY A 354 -14.73 12.23 -29.08
N THR A 355 -15.73 13.12 -29.18
CA THR A 355 -16.49 13.36 -30.42
C THR A 355 -15.68 14.01 -31.52
N ARG A 356 -14.55 14.63 -31.17
CA ARG A 356 -13.68 15.37 -32.09
C ARG A 356 -12.33 14.68 -32.32
N ASN A 357 -12.18 13.45 -31.87
CA ASN A 357 -10.94 12.72 -32.03
C ASN A 357 -10.75 12.28 -33.47
N VAL A 358 -9.51 12.30 -33.94
CA VAL A 358 -9.10 11.69 -35.21
C VAL A 358 -8.12 10.58 -34.88
N CYS A 359 -8.45 9.35 -35.23
CA CYS A 359 -7.61 8.18 -34.96
C CYS A 359 -6.94 7.72 -36.25
N ALA A 360 -5.66 7.36 -36.19
CA ALA A 360 -5.00 6.67 -37.29
C ALA A 360 -5.60 5.26 -37.48
N ASP A 361 -5.71 4.82 -38.74
CA ASP A 361 -6.32 3.53 -39.08
C ASP A 361 -5.56 2.33 -38.52
N ASP A 362 -4.25 2.46 -38.36
CA ASP A 362 -3.37 1.45 -37.76
C ASP A 362 -3.36 1.45 -36.22
N GLY A 363 -4.12 2.36 -35.61
CA GLY A 363 -4.23 2.54 -34.16
C GLY A 363 -3.01 3.14 -33.49
N SER A 364 -2.02 3.65 -34.25
CA SER A 364 -0.76 4.17 -33.70
C SER A 364 -0.90 5.50 -32.96
N THR A 365 -1.88 6.32 -33.35
CA THR A 365 -2.04 7.69 -32.83
C THR A 365 -3.49 8.11 -32.73
N VAL A 366 -3.76 9.01 -31.78
CA VAL A 366 -5.03 9.71 -31.63
C VAL A 366 -4.76 11.22 -31.52
N THR A 367 -5.39 12.00 -32.41
CA THR A 367 -5.36 13.46 -32.40
C THR A 367 -6.61 14.00 -31.72
N PHE A 368 -6.40 14.85 -30.73
CA PHE A 368 -7.42 15.50 -29.91
C PHE A 368 -7.53 16.98 -30.26
N LYS A 369 -8.69 17.60 -30.01
CA LYS A 369 -8.93 19.03 -30.22
C LYS A 369 -9.17 19.79 -28.91
N CYS A 370 -8.23 20.63 -28.53
CA CYS A 370 -8.42 21.65 -27.50
C CYS A 370 -9.12 22.89 -28.09
N PRO A 371 -10.14 23.45 -27.42
CA PRO A 371 -10.83 24.64 -27.92
C PRO A 371 -9.94 25.89 -27.89
N SER A 372 -8.96 25.95 -26.99
CA SER A 372 -8.09 27.12 -26.80
C SER A 372 -6.75 27.02 -27.53
N TYR A 373 -6.22 25.81 -27.71
CA TYR A 373 -4.85 25.57 -28.21
C TYR A 373 -4.80 24.70 -29.47
N GLY A 374 -5.95 24.37 -30.07
CA GLY A 374 -6.01 23.60 -31.31
C GLY A 374 -5.73 22.11 -31.13
N PHE A 375 -5.18 21.48 -32.16
CA PHE A 375 -4.98 20.04 -32.21
C PHE A 375 -3.67 19.59 -31.55
N PHE A 376 -3.70 18.44 -30.88
CA PHE A 376 -2.51 17.76 -30.38
C PHE A 376 -2.66 16.25 -30.51
N THR A 377 -1.57 15.54 -30.73
CA THR A 377 -1.58 14.08 -30.98
C THR A 377 -0.87 13.35 -29.85
N CYS A 378 -1.40 12.18 -29.48
CA CYS A 378 -0.73 11.23 -28.60
C CYS A 378 -0.52 9.91 -29.32
N ASN A 379 0.64 9.30 -29.08
CA ASN A 379 0.99 7.98 -29.61
C ASN A 379 0.56 6.85 -28.64
N THR A 380 -0.11 5.82 -29.14
CA THR A 380 -0.63 4.73 -28.30
C THR A 380 0.45 3.82 -27.71
N GLN A 381 1.64 3.79 -28.32
CA GLN A 381 2.75 2.93 -27.92
C GLN A 381 3.68 3.57 -26.89
N ILE A 382 4.00 4.86 -27.06
CA ILE A 382 4.97 5.55 -26.19
C ILE A 382 4.34 6.53 -25.20
N GLU A 383 3.06 6.88 -25.37
CA GLU A 383 2.35 7.84 -24.53
C GLU A 383 1.03 7.26 -23.96
N SER A 384 0.97 5.95 -23.74
CA SER A 384 -0.21 5.25 -23.21
C SER A 384 -0.72 5.86 -21.90
N ASN A 385 0.19 6.34 -21.05
CA ASN A 385 -0.11 7.01 -19.78
C ASN A 385 -0.88 8.33 -19.91
N ARG A 386 -0.88 8.95 -21.09
CA ARG A 386 -1.64 10.19 -21.36
C ARG A 386 -3.11 9.92 -21.65
N PHE A 387 -3.45 8.70 -22.05
CA PHE A 387 -4.82 8.32 -22.38
C PHE A 387 -5.68 8.20 -21.12
N GLN A 388 -6.94 8.58 -21.30
CA GLN A 388 -7.99 8.65 -20.29
C GLN A 388 -9.26 8.07 -20.90
N PHE A 389 -10.15 7.57 -20.03
CA PHE A 389 -11.39 6.94 -20.47
C PHE A 389 -12.56 7.36 -19.58
N ASN A 390 -13.79 7.23 -20.08
CA ASN A 390 -14.92 7.13 -19.15
C ASN A 390 -14.90 5.77 -18.47
N CYS A 391 -15.63 5.67 -17.35
CA CYS A 391 -15.61 4.46 -16.53
C CYS A 391 -15.99 3.19 -17.31
N GLN A 392 -16.96 3.26 -18.23
CA GLN A 392 -17.37 2.12 -19.04
C GLN A 392 -16.24 1.60 -19.94
N LEU A 393 -15.61 2.49 -20.71
CA LEU A 393 -14.51 2.11 -21.58
C LEU A 393 -13.27 1.70 -20.79
N PHE A 394 -13.03 2.34 -19.64
CA PHE A 394 -11.91 1.97 -18.79
C PHE A 394 -12.03 0.56 -18.20
N ASN A 395 -13.22 0.15 -17.80
CA ASN A 395 -13.47 -1.23 -17.36
C ASN A 395 -13.16 -2.24 -18.48
N LEU A 396 -13.44 -1.89 -19.75
CA LEU A 396 -13.04 -2.73 -20.89
C LEU A 396 -11.53 -2.77 -21.08
N VAL A 397 -10.82 -1.63 -20.96
CA VAL A 397 -9.36 -1.60 -20.98
C VAL A 397 -8.76 -2.50 -19.90
N LEU A 398 -9.29 -2.44 -18.68
CA LEU A 398 -8.90 -3.33 -17.57
C LEU A 398 -9.16 -4.81 -17.90
N GLY A 399 -10.36 -5.13 -18.40
CA GLY A 399 -10.71 -6.50 -18.78
C GLY A 399 -9.80 -7.08 -19.86
N LEU A 400 -9.56 -6.33 -20.94
CA LEU A 400 -8.67 -6.76 -22.04
C LEU A 400 -7.21 -6.88 -21.59
N PHE A 401 -6.77 -6.01 -20.67
CA PHE A 401 -5.44 -6.14 -20.06
C PHE A 401 -5.33 -7.44 -19.26
N TYR A 402 -6.23 -7.67 -18.30
CA TYR A 402 -6.18 -8.84 -17.41
C TYR A 402 -6.52 -10.17 -18.09
N GLU A 403 -7.18 -10.13 -19.25
CA GLU A 403 -7.33 -11.31 -20.10
C GLU A 403 -5.99 -11.83 -20.63
N ARG A 404 -5.03 -10.92 -20.87
CA ARG A 404 -3.71 -11.23 -21.44
C ARG A 404 -2.69 -11.61 -20.37
N THR A 405 -3.04 -11.49 -19.09
CA THR A 405 -2.11 -11.83 -18.01
C THR A 405 -2.17 -13.33 -17.67
N PRO A 406 -1.06 -13.93 -17.20
CA PRO A 406 -1.01 -15.35 -16.86
C PRO A 406 -1.74 -15.69 -15.55
N TYR A 407 -2.23 -14.68 -14.82
CA TYR A 407 -2.86 -14.82 -13.51
C TYR A 407 -4.36 -14.50 -13.56
N ASN A 408 -5.10 -14.89 -12.53
CA ASN A 408 -6.51 -14.53 -12.43
C ASN A 408 -6.67 -13.15 -11.80
N TRP A 409 -7.76 -12.47 -12.13
CA TRP A 409 -8.05 -11.14 -11.62
C TRP A 409 -9.42 -11.13 -10.95
N ILE A 410 -9.47 -10.59 -9.73
CA ILE A 410 -10.69 -10.37 -8.97
C ILE A 410 -10.86 -8.86 -8.73
N ALA A 411 -11.91 -8.29 -9.30
CA ALA A 411 -12.25 -6.88 -9.11
C ALA A 411 -13.25 -6.71 -7.95
N ILE A 412 -12.93 -5.88 -6.97
CA ILE A 412 -13.85 -5.46 -5.90
C ILE A 412 -14.52 -4.15 -6.31
N CYS A 413 -15.81 -4.20 -6.61
CA CYS A 413 -16.58 -3.05 -7.08
C CYS A 413 -17.78 -2.78 -6.17
N GLY A 414 -18.21 -1.53 -6.05
CA GLY A 414 -19.51 -1.24 -5.44
C GLY A 414 -20.65 -1.84 -6.27
N ASN A 415 -21.72 -2.31 -5.61
CA ASN A 415 -22.89 -2.89 -6.30
C ASN A 415 -23.61 -1.89 -7.24
N ASP A 416 -23.27 -0.59 -7.21
CA ASP A 416 -23.77 0.37 -8.21
C ASP A 416 -23.13 0.22 -9.60
N TYR A 417 -22.12 -0.64 -9.72
CA TYR A 417 -21.53 -1.06 -11.00
C TYR A 417 -22.11 -2.37 -11.53
N ALA A 418 -22.94 -3.07 -10.74
CA ALA A 418 -23.54 -4.34 -11.11
C ALA A 418 -24.61 -4.20 -12.21
N GLY A 419 -25.00 -5.33 -12.79
CA GLY A 419 -25.99 -5.40 -13.85
C GLY A 419 -25.41 -5.05 -15.22
N PHE A 420 -26.20 -4.33 -16.02
CA PHE A 420 -26.01 -4.25 -17.48
C PHE A 420 -24.60 -3.81 -17.92
N TRP A 421 -23.98 -2.83 -17.26
CA TRP A 421 -22.68 -2.33 -17.72
C TRP A 421 -21.54 -3.34 -17.56
N GLN A 422 -21.39 -3.95 -16.39
CA GLN A 422 -20.31 -4.92 -16.17
C GLN A 422 -20.69 -6.32 -16.65
N GLU A 423 -21.86 -6.83 -16.31
CA GLU A 423 -22.21 -8.22 -16.61
C GLU A 423 -22.54 -8.43 -18.09
N GLN A 424 -23.13 -7.43 -18.75
CA GLN A 424 -23.49 -7.55 -20.15
C GLN A 424 -22.43 -6.92 -21.04
N LEU A 425 -22.00 -5.69 -20.78
CA LEU A 425 -21.15 -4.95 -21.73
C LEU A 425 -19.65 -5.13 -21.54
N LEU A 426 -19.16 -5.59 -20.39
CA LEU A 426 -17.74 -5.97 -20.25
C LEU A 426 -17.54 -7.42 -20.71
N TRP A 427 -18.23 -8.38 -20.08
CA TRP A 427 -17.99 -9.81 -20.32
C TRP A 427 -18.18 -10.26 -21.77
N ARG A 428 -19.07 -9.62 -22.54
CA ARG A 428 -19.28 -9.99 -23.96
C ARG A 428 -18.03 -9.81 -24.84
N PHE A 429 -17.06 -9.03 -24.38
CA PHE A 429 -15.83 -8.73 -25.12
C PHE A 429 -14.62 -9.50 -24.59
N LEU A 430 -14.79 -10.27 -23.51
CA LEU A 430 -13.72 -11.05 -22.91
C LEU A 430 -13.94 -12.54 -23.21
N SER A 431 -12.91 -13.20 -23.68
CA SER A 431 -12.78 -14.66 -23.76
C SER A 431 -12.51 -15.31 -22.40
N LYS A 432 -11.82 -14.61 -21.49
CA LYS A 432 -11.60 -15.04 -20.09
C LYS A 432 -12.55 -14.29 -19.16
N PRO A 433 -13.33 -14.98 -18.30
CA PRO A 433 -14.25 -14.31 -17.40
C PRO A 433 -13.49 -13.49 -16.35
N ALA A 434 -13.87 -12.22 -16.20
CA ALA A 434 -13.44 -11.39 -15.09
C ALA A 434 -14.29 -11.70 -13.86
N ILE A 435 -13.66 -12.06 -12.74
CA ILE A 435 -14.37 -12.27 -11.47
C ILE A 435 -14.58 -10.90 -10.84
N ILE A 436 -15.84 -10.56 -10.57
CA ILE A 436 -16.21 -9.28 -9.94
C ILE A 436 -16.98 -9.58 -8.67
N VAL A 437 -16.51 -9.03 -7.55
CA VAL A 437 -17.19 -9.10 -6.25
C VAL A 437 -17.84 -7.74 -5.99
N TYR A 438 -19.16 -7.74 -5.86
CA TYR A 438 -19.93 -6.55 -5.59
C TYR A 438 -20.10 -6.33 -4.09
N THR A 439 -19.58 -5.21 -3.59
CA THR A 439 -19.79 -4.82 -2.20
C THR A 439 -21.15 -4.16 -2.01
N PRO A 440 -21.85 -4.42 -0.90
CA PRO A 440 -23.11 -3.78 -0.58
C PRO A 440 -23.05 -2.24 -0.63
N LEU A 441 -24.18 -1.63 -1.01
CA LEU A 441 -24.33 -0.18 -0.95
C LEU A 441 -24.69 0.25 0.47
N ILE A 442 -24.00 1.26 0.99
CA ILE A 442 -24.53 2.00 2.14
C ILE A 442 -25.60 2.96 1.61
N SER A 443 -26.82 2.81 2.09
CA SER A 443 -27.93 3.71 1.79
C SER A 443 -28.50 4.35 3.04
N ASP A 444 -29.14 5.50 2.88
CA ASP A 444 -29.99 6.07 3.92
C ASP A 444 -31.36 5.38 3.97
N TRP A 445 -32.22 5.84 4.87
CA TRP A 445 -33.58 5.32 5.06
C TRP A 445 -34.48 5.44 3.82
N SER A 446 -34.15 6.32 2.87
CA SER A 446 -34.87 6.49 1.61
C SER A 446 -34.41 5.53 0.52
N GLY A 447 -33.34 4.76 0.77
CA GLY A 447 -32.65 3.95 -0.23
C GLY A 447 -31.64 4.74 -1.07
N SER A 448 -31.40 6.02 -0.75
CA SER A 448 -30.40 6.82 -1.45
C SER A 448 -29.00 6.39 -1.03
N LYS A 449 -28.13 6.10 -1.99
CA LYS A 449 -26.75 5.69 -1.74
C LYS A 449 -25.99 6.82 -1.03
N ILE A 450 -25.51 6.55 0.19
CA ILE A 450 -24.62 7.43 0.96
C ILE A 450 -23.24 7.38 0.32
N SER A 451 -23.08 8.14 -0.77
CA SER A 451 -21.81 8.38 -1.46
C SER A 451 -22.00 9.54 -2.44
N LYS A 452 -20.95 9.90 -3.18
CA LYS A 452 -21.05 10.76 -4.38
C LYS A 452 -21.46 12.20 -4.03
N SER A 453 -21.05 12.74 -2.87
CA SER A 453 -21.37 14.12 -2.48
C SER A 453 -20.93 15.21 -3.47
N LEU A 454 -20.00 14.93 -4.41
CA LEU A 454 -19.68 15.85 -5.52
C LEU A 454 -20.81 15.98 -6.55
N TYR A 455 -21.72 15.01 -6.62
CA TYR A 455 -22.85 14.99 -7.55
C TYR A 455 -24.16 15.47 -6.94
N LEU A 456 -24.14 15.77 -5.64
CA LEU A 456 -25.31 16.18 -4.87
C LEU A 456 -25.20 17.65 -4.48
N GLN A 457 -26.35 18.29 -4.29
CA GLN A 457 -26.39 19.64 -3.72
C GLN A 457 -25.83 19.61 -2.28
N ASP A 458 -25.23 20.72 -1.83
CA ASP A 458 -24.63 20.86 -0.50
C ASP A 458 -25.60 20.50 0.64
N THR A 459 -26.90 20.61 0.37
CA THR A 459 -28.02 20.37 1.29
C THR A 459 -28.51 18.92 1.29
N ALA A 460 -28.07 18.06 0.36
CA ALA A 460 -28.66 16.72 0.14
C ALA A 460 -28.68 15.82 1.38
N TYR A 461 -27.67 15.95 2.26
CA TYR A 461 -27.57 15.20 3.51
C TYR A 461 -27.65 16.08 4.76
N GLN A 462 -28.24 17.27 4.64
CA GLN A 462 -28.34 18.19 5.77
C GLN A 462 -29.15 17.59 6.93
N TYR A 463 -30.15 16.75 6.63
CA TYR A 463 -30.93 16.04 7.65
C TYR A 463 -30.07 15.08 8.51
N LEU A 464 -29.08 14.38 7.92
CA LEU A 464 -28.12 13.55 8.67
C LEU A 464 -27.23 14.40 9.58
N ARG A 465 -26.86 15.61 9.14
CA ARG A 465 -26.10 16.53 10.00
C ARG A 465 -26.97 17.03 11.16
N HIS A 466 -28.21 17.41 10.89
CA HIS A 466 -29.16 17.86 11.90
C HIS A 466 -29.51 16.78 12.93
N SER A 467 -29.46 15.49 12.54
CA SER A 467 -29.64 14.36 13.45
C SER A 467 -28.36 13.94 14.20
N GLY A 468 -27.24 14.66 14.03
CA GLY A 468 -25.96 14.30 14.65
C GLY A 468 -25.30 13.05 14.04
N GLN A 469 -25.63 12.72 12.80
CA GLN A 469 -25.14 11.57 12.04
C GLN A 469 -24.15 11.96 10.92
N GLU A 470 -23.49 13.12 11.04
CA GLU A 470 -22.49 13.57 10.07
C GLU A 470 -21.32 12.58 9.92
N TYR A 471 -21.02 11.79 10.95
CA TYR A 471 -20.00 10.75 10.90
C TYR A 471 -20.23 9.71 9.80
N LEU A 472 -21.47 9.49 9.33
CA LEU A 472 -21.76 8.59 8.20
C LEU A 472 -21.29 9.17 6.86
N LEU A 473 -21.12 10.49 6.78
CA LEU A 473 -20.78 11.24 5.57
C LEU A 473 -19.30 11.60 5.48
N ASN A 474 -18.61 11.65 6.62
CA ASN A 474 -17.22 12.09 6.70
C ASN A 474 -16.42 11.23 7.68
N TYR A 475 -15.44 10.52 7.14
CA TYR A 475 -14.49 9.71 7.91
C TYR A 475 -13.77 10.51 9.00
N GLU A 476 -13.39 11.76 8.75
CA GLU A 476 -12.73 12.59 9.76
C GLU A 476 -13.65 12.88 10.94
N VAL A 477 -14.94 13.08 10.68
CA VAL A 477 -15.95 13.27 11.74
C VAL A 477 -16.16 11.96 12.49
N CYS A 478 -16.24 10.84 11.77
CA CYS A 478 -16.28 9.50 12.36
C CYS A 478 -15.13 9.26 13.34
N ARG A 479 -13.90 9.66 12.96
CA ARG A 479 -12.70 9.58 13.81
C ARG A 479 -12.74 10.56 14.98
N ARG A 480 -13.07 11.82 14.73
CA ARG A 480 -13.13 12.87 15.76
C ARG A 480 -14.16 12.56 16.84
N GLU A 481 -15.28 11.96 16.45
CA GLU A 481 -16.34 11.52 17.37
C GLU A 481 -16.09 10.12 17.96
N ASN A 482 -14.93 9.50 17.67
CA ASN A 482 -14.52 8.18 18.16
C ASN A 482 -15.59 7.09 17.93
N LYS A 483 -16.21 7.09 16.74
CA LYS A 483 -17.18 6.07 16.37
C LYS A 483 -16.47 4.73 16.13
N ASP A 484 -17.10 3.65 16.56
CA ASP A 484 -16.56 2.30 16.42
C ASP A 484 -16.75 1.77 14.98
N LEU A 485 -15.68 1.84 14.19
CA LEU A 485 -15.63 1.22 12.85
C LEU A 485 -15.62 -0.32 12.92
N GLY A 486 -15.37 -0.91 14.09
CA GLY A 486 -15.43 -2.35 14.36
C GLY A 486 -16.75 -2.99 13.94
N ILE A 487 -17.85 -2.26 14.00
CA ILE A 487 -19.16 -2.73 13.53
C ILE A 487 -19.15 -2.95 12.01
N LEU A 488 -18.62 -1.99 11.24
CA LEU A 488 -18.49 -2.13 9.79
C LEU A 488 -17.55 -3.28 9.42
N TRP A 489 -16.49 -3.50 10.21
CA TRP A 489 -15.56 -4.60 9.99
C TRP A 489 -16.20 -5.97 10.19
N LYS A 490 -17.04 -6.11 11.21
CA LYS A 490 -17.78 -7.37 11.43
C LYS A 490 -18.73 -7.69 10.28
N GLU A 491 -19.38 -6.68 9.72
CA GLU A 491 -20.21 -6.87 8.52
C GLU A 491 -19.38 -7.30 7.32
N VAL A 492 -18.24 -6.63 7.07
CA VAL A 492 -17.30 -6.98 6.00
C VAL A 492 -16.69 -8.38 6.17
N GLU A 493 -16.44 -8.81 7.40
CA GLU A 493 -15.94 -10.16 7.71
C GLU A 493 -17.01 -11.26 7.57
N PHE A 494 -18.29 -10.87 7.69
CA PHE A 494 -19.43 -11.78 7.54
C PHE A 494 -19.79 -12.03 6.07
N TRP A 495 -19.65 -11.02 5.21
CA TRP A 495 -19.77 -11.14 3.76
C TRP A 495 -18.63 -11.97 3.18
#